data_AF-A0A4R2JU95-F1
#
_entry.id   AF-A0A4R2JU95-F1
#
_cell.length_a   1.000
_cell.length_b   1.000
_cell.length_c   1.000
_cell.angle_alpha   90.00
_cell.angle_beta   90.00
_cell.angle_gamma   90.00
#
_symmetry.space_group_name_H-M   'P 1'
#
loop_
_entity.id
_entity.type
_entity.pdbx_description
1 polymer ?
#
loop_
_entity_poly.entity_id
_entity_poly.type
_entity_poly.pdbx_seq_one_letter_code
_entity_poly.pdbx_strand_id
1 'polypeptide(L)'
;MNFANGLGWPHLLILCIVVLLVFGSKRLPDTARSVGRSLRILKAETKGLRKDDEEEPPASTSASASTDDQARLARMQQQVEDLRTQLAARQGHD
;
A
#
# COMPACT_ATOMS: atom_id res chain seq x y z
N MET A 1 5.40 45.00 11.13
CA MET A 1 4.71 43.90 10.42
C MET A 1 5.78 43.09 9.70
N ASN A 2 5.83 41.75 9.85
CA ASN A 2 6.73 40.76 9.19
C ASN A 2 7.45 39.75 10.13
N PHE A 3 6.99 39.55 11.36
CA PHE A 3 7.62 38.60 12.31
C PHE A 3 7.23 37.12 12.11
N ALA A 4 6.42 36.80 11.10
CA ALA A 4 6.07 35.42 10.72
C ALA A 4 7.05 34.81 9.68
N ASN A 5 8.11 35.52 9.29
CA ASN A 5 9.08 35.07 8.28
C ASN A 5 10.25 34.23 8.85
N GLY A 6 10.32 34.03 10.17
CA GLY A 6 11.41 33.24 10.80
C GLY A 6 11.17 31.73 10.85
N LEU A 7 9.90 31.30 10.77
CA LEU A 7 9.48 29.89 10.86
C LEU A 7 8.43 29.56 9.79
N GLY A 8 8.34 30.38 8.74
CA GLY A 8 7.38 30.23 7.68
C GLY A 8 7.65 29.01 6.82
N TRP A 9 6.58 28.44 6.27
CA TRP A 9 6.50 27.48 5.18
C TRP A 9 7.74 27.33 4.25
N PRO A 10 8.40 28.41 3.76
CA PRO A 10 9.64 28.29 2.99
C PRO A 10 10.75 27.45 3.65
N HIS A 11 10.94 27.51 4.97
CA HIS A 11 12.02 26.76 5.63
C HIS A 11 11.77 25.25 5.58
N LEU A 12 10.50 24.84 5.76
CA LEU A 12 10.05 23.46 5.57
C LEU A 12 10.26 22.99 4.12
N LEU A 13 10.01 23.87 3.15
CA LEU A 13 10.21 23.57 1.73
C LEU A 13 11.70 23.39 1.41
N ILE A 14 12.59 24.25 1.93
CA ILE A 14 14.05 24.08 1.84
C ILE A 14 14.49 22.75 2.48
N LEU A 15 14.02 22.43 3.68
CA LEU A 15 14.38 21.18 4.37
C LEU A 15 13.92 19.96 3.56
N CYS A 16 12.70 20.00 3.02
CA CYS A 16 12.16 18.94 2.18
C CYS A 16 13.02 18.74 0.91
N ILE A 17 13.45 19.82 0.28
CA ILE A 17 14.38 19.77 -0.86
C ILE A 17 15.71 19.13 -0.44
N VAL A 18 16.33 19.55 0.67
CA VAL A 18 17.60 18.99 1.14
C VAL A 18 17.47 17.49 1.43
N VAL A 19 16.40 17.06 2.10
CA VAL A 19 16.13 15.64 2.35
C VAL A 19 15.93 14.87 1.03
N LEU A 20 15.20 15.43 0.07
CA LEU A 20 15.03 14.83 -1.26
C LEU A 20 16.34 14.73 -2.04
N LEU A 21 17.28 15.66 -1.86
CA LEU A 21 18.61 15.57 -2.48
C LEU A 21 19.47 14.47 -1.84
N VAL A 22 19.45 14.34 -0.52
CA VAL A 22 20.25 13.33 0.21
C VAL A 22 19.68 11.92 0.04
N PHE A 23 18.36 11.77 0.17
CA PHE A 23 17.69 10.47 0.08
C PHE A 23 17.31 10.11 -1.36
N GLY A 24 17.03 11.09 -2.22
CA GLY A 24 16.55 10.88 -3.60
C GLY A 24 15.02 10.79 -3.69
N SER A 25 14.48 11.13 -4.87
CA SER A 25 13.04 11.23 -5.15
C SER A 25 12.26 9.91 -5.00
N LYS A 26 12.90 8.75 -5.17
CA LYS A 26 12.26 7.43 -5.00
C LYS A 26 12.38 6.86 -3.59
N ARG A 27 13.38 7.26 -2.78
CA ARG A 27 13.62 6.65 -1.46
C ARG A 27 12.79 7.28 -0.36
N LEU A 28 12.56 8.59 -0.41
CA LEU A 28 11.69 9.29 0.55
C LEU A 28 10.26 8.70 0.58
N PRO A 29 9.56 8.54 -0.56
CA PRO A 29 8.23 7.92 -0.54
C PRO A 29 8.26 6.42 -0.21
N ASP A 30 9.33 5.70 -0.57
CA ASP A 30 9.45 4.26 -0.31
C ASP A 30 9.66 3.96 1.19
N THR A 31 10.58 4.68 1.84
CA THR A 31 10.81 4.58 3.29
C THR A 31 9.60 5.09 4.08
N ALA A 32 8.96 6.18 3.65
CA ALA A 32 7.73 6.64 4.28
C ALA A 32 6.59 5.61 4.14
N ARG A 33 6.48 4.90 3.01
CA ARG A 33 5.50 3.83 2.79
C ARG A 33 5.78 2.58 3.62
N SER A 34 7.04 2.20 3.82
CA SER A 34 7.38 1.04 4.66
C SER A 34 7.13 1.33 6.14
N VAL A 35 7.59 2.48 6.65
CA VAL A 35 7.33 2.94 8.01
C VAL A 35 5.84 3.18 8.25
N GLY A 36 5.14 3.75 7.26
CA GLY A 36 3.70 3.96 7.30
C GLY A 36 2.89 2.66 7.41
N ARG A 37 3.35 1.57 6.78
CA ARG A 37 2.74 0.24 6.96
C ARG A 37 2.90 -0.27 8.40
N SER A 38 4.08 -0.17 9.00
CA SER A 38 4.31 -0.55 10.40
C SER A 38 3.47 0.31 11.37
N LEU A 39 3.46 1.63 11.19
CA LEU A 39 2.63 2.54 12.00
C LEU A 39 1.14 2.28 11.85
N ARG A 40 0.68 1.89 10.66
CA ARG A 40 -0.73 1.58 10.40
C ARG A 40 -1.17 0.34 11.16
N ILE A 41 -0.34 -0.71 11.21
CA ILE A 41 -0.64 -1.94 11.93
C ILE A 41 -0.72 -1.65 13.43
N LEU A 42 0.28 -0.95 13.97
CA LEU A 42 0.30 -0.50 15.36
C LEU A 42 -0.91 0.39 15.68
N LYS A 43 -1.30 1.27 14.76
CA LYS A 43 -2.49 2.12 14.91
C LYS A 43 -3.79 1.33 14.83
N ALA A 44 -3.86 0.27 14.02
CA ALA A 44 -5.03 -0.60 13.94
C ALA A 44 -5.19 -1.43 15.22
N GLU A 45 -4.11 -1.99 15.75
CA GLU A 45 -4.09 -2.69 17.04
C GLU A 45 -4.49 -1.73 18.18
N THR A 46 -3.86 -0.56 18.25
CA THR A 46 -4.19 0.47 19.25
C THR A 46 -5.62 0.99 19.11
N LYS A 47 -6.14 1.09 17.87
CA LYS A 47 -7.54 1.47 17.62
C LYS A 47 -8.50 0.37 18.07
N GLY A 48 -8.15 -0.91 17.92
CA GLY A 48 -8.93 -2.03 18.46
C GLY A 48 -9.12 -1.92 19.97
N LEU A 49 -8.06 -1.59 20.71
CA LEU A 49 -8.13 -1.34 22.16
C LEU A 49 -9.00 -0.14 22.54
N ARG A 50 -9.07 0.87 21.67
CA ARG A 50 -9.89 2.08 21.88
C ARG A 50 -11.32 1.92 21.34
N LYS A 51 -11.59 0.87 20.57
CA LYS A 51 -12.85 0.63 19.86
C LYS A 51 -13.72 -0.44 20.54
N ASP A 52 -13.24 -1.06 21.62
CA ASP A 52 -14.07 -1.89 22.52
C ASP A 52 -15.25 -1.11 23.15
N ASP A 53 -15.30 0.23 22.99
CA ASP A 53 -16.43 1.09 23.40
C ASP A 53 -17.42 1.45 22.26
N GLU A 54 -17.11 1.23 20.97
CA GLU A 54 -18.01 1.62 19.85
C GLU A 54 -17.94 0.64 18.66
N GLU A 55 -19.00 -0.14 18.43
CA GLU A 55 -19.21 -1.04 17.29
C GLU A 55 -18.94 -0.39 15.91
N GLU A 56 -18.00 -0.93 15.12
CA GLU A 56 -18.07 -0.98 13.65
C GLU A 56 -16.83 -1.71 13.06
N PRO A 57 -16.94 -2.43 11.92
CA PRO A 57 -15.82 -3.16 11.34
C PRO A 57 -14.88 -2.20 10.59
N PRO A 58 -13.55 -2.23 10.81
CA PRO A 58 -12.64 -1.46 9.98
C PRO A 58 -12.46 -2.16 8.62
N ALA A 59 -13.16 -1.66 7.60
CA ALA A 59 -12.89 -2.01 6.21
C ALA A 59 -11.44 -1.66 5.82
N SER A 60 -10.69 -2.71 5.47
CA SER A 60 -9.60 -2.78 4.50
C SER A 60 -9.07 -1.45 3.96
N THR A 61 -7.88 -1.02 4.40
CA THR A 61 -6.96 -0.35 3.46
C THR A 61 -5.87 -1.33 3.13
N SER A 62 -6.22 -2.17 2.16
CA SER A 62 -5.30 -2.99 1.41
C SER A 62 -5.13 -2.34 0.04
N ALA A 63 -4.54 -1.13 0.01
CA ALA A 63 -4.26 -0.43 -1.25
C ALA A 63 -3.01 -0.98 -1.96
N SER A 64 -2.27 -1.90 -1.32
CA SER A 64 -1.18 -2.64 -1.97
C SER A 64 -1.49 -4.11 -2.18
N ALA A 65 -2.27 -4.79 -1.33
CA ALA A 65 -2.63 -6.18 -1.62
C ALA A 65 -3.64 -6.30 -2.76
N SER A 66 -4.50 -5.30 -3.01
CA SER A 66 -5.45 -5.37 -4.12
C SER A 66 -4.79 -5.52 -5.50
N THR A 67 -3.61 -4.96 -5.72
CA THR A 67 -2.86 -5.14 -6.99
C THR A 67 -2.22 -6.53 -7.07
N ASP A 68 -1.65 -7.03 -5.97
CA ASP A 68 -1.05 -8.36 -5.90
C ASP A 68 -2.11 -9.49 -5.98
N ASP A 69 -3.25 -9.29 -5.32
CA ASP A 69 -4.41 -10.20 -5.34
C ASP A 69 -5.02 -10.26 -6.75
N GLN A 70 -5.20 -9.10 -7.41
CA GLN A 70 -5.74 -9.04 -8.78
C GLN A 70 -4.81 -9.72 -9.80
N ALA A 71 -3.48 -9.55 -9.65
CA ALA A 71 -2.51 -10.23 -10.50
C ALA A 71 -2.50 -11.76 -10.28
N ARG A 72 -2.72 -12.22 -9.05
CA ARG A 72 -2.78 -13.65 -8.70
C ARG A 72 -4.05 -14.31 -9.24
N LEU A 73 -5.19 -13.61 -9.17
CA LEU A 73 -6.47 -14.05 -9.74
C LEU A 73 -6.41 -14.19 -11.27
N ALA A 74 -5.79 -13.22 -11.96
CA ALA A 74 -5.61 -13.28 -13.41
C ALA A 74 -4.76 -14.50 -13.85
N ARG A 75 -3.68 -14.80 -13.12
CA ARG A 75 -2.84 -15.99 -13.38
C ARG A 75 -3.56 -17.30 -13.09
N MET A 76 -4.38 -17.33 -12.06
CA MET A 76 -5.18 -18.52 -11.72
C MET A 76 -6.21 -18.82 -12.81
N GLN A 77 -6.82 -17.79 -13.40
CA GLN A 77 -7.74 -17.95 -14.53
C GLN A 77 -7.05 -18.53 -15.75
N GLN A 78 -5.85 -18.03 -16.10
CA GLN A 78 -5.03 -18.63 -17.16
C GLN A 78 -4.71 -20.11 -16.91
N GLN A 79 -4.41 -20.48 -15.66
CA GLN A 79 -4.13 -21.86 -15.31
C GLN A 79 -5.36 -22.76 -15.48
N VAL A 80 -6.54 -22.29 -15.07
CA VAL A 80 -7.80 -23.04 -15.25
C VAL A 80 -8.12 -23.23 -16.74
N GLU A 81 -7.82 -22.23 -17.57
CA GLU A 81 -8.04 -22.31 -19.01
C GLU A 81 -7.07 -23.30 -19.69
N ASP A 82 -5.80 -23.29 -19.31
CA ASP A 82 -4.81 -24.27 -19.79
C ASP A 82 -5.19 -25.70 -19.39
N LEU A 83 -5.66 -25.91 -18.15
CA LEU A 83 -6.17 -27.20 -17.70
C LEU A 83 -7.39 -27.65 -18.50
N ARG A 84 -8.28 -26.71 -18.85
CA ARG A 84 -9.44 -27.01 -19.72
C ARG A 84 -9.01 -27.40 -21.13
N THR A 85 -8.02 -26.72 -21.70
CA THR A 85 -7.45 -27.06 -23.00
C THR A 85 -6.79 -28.45 -22.99
N GLN A 86 -6.05 -28.77 -21.92
CA GLN A 86 -5.44 -30.10 -21.74
C GLN A 86 -6.48 -31.21 -21.61
N LEU A 87 -7.56 -30.98 -20.86
CA LEU A 87 -8.65 -31.95 -20.71
C LEU A 87 -9.42 -32.15 -22.01
N ALA A 88 -9.69 -31.08 -22.75
CA ALA A 88 -10.34 -31.17 -24.06
C ALA A 88 -9.48 -31.93 -25.09
N ALA A 89 -8.16 -31.70 -25.09
CA ALA A 89 -7.22 -32.43 -25.94
C ALA A 89 -7.09 -33.91 -25.54
N ARG A 90 -7.24 -34.24 -24.25
CA ARG A 90 -7.15 -35.62 -23.75
C ARG A 90 -8.45 -36.40 -23.88
N GLN A 91 -9.61 -35.74 -23.78
CA GLN A 91 -10.94 -36.36 -23.90
C GLN A 91 -11.39 -36.60 -25.34
N GLY A 92 -10.76 -35.97 -26.34
CA GLY A 92 -11.09 -36.15 -27.76
C GLY A 92 -10.35 -37.29 -28.46
N HIS A 93 -9.75 -38.24 -27.74
CA HIS A 93 -8.93 -39.33 -28.29
C HIS A 93 -9.58 -40.72 -28.06
N ASP A 94 -10.87 -40.83 -28.35
CA ASP A 94 -11.62 -42.10 -28.51
C ASP A 94 -12.55 -41.98 -29.74
#